data_AF-A0A7W0AB27-F1
#
_entry.id   AF-A0A7W0AB27-F1
#
_cell.length_a   1.000
_cell.length_b   1.000
_cell.length_c   1.000
_cell.angle_alpha   90.00
_cell.angle_beta   90.00
_cell.angle_gamma   90.00
#
_symmetry.space_group_name_H-M   'P 1'
#
loop_
_entity.id
_entity.type
_entity.pdbx_description
1 polymer ?
#
loop_
_entity_poly.entity_id
_entity_poly.type
_entity_poly.pdbx_seq_one_letter_code
_entity_poly.pdbx_strand_id
1 'polypeptide(L)'
;MPSLDPPNHPLAAILRDAFTSQLEAGEVDLVLSEHDTTFEIQADEWTLRLEGWPMTAAFIALDEEPPSLPERQAVLDAALDAPHLAGVRRANLLLHNAIAAALEASGDQLSILLAQAIASPDAAGEIGEDD
;
A
#
# COMPACT_ATOMS: atom_id res chain seq x y z
N MET A 1 -17.63 -20.37 -11.88
CA MET A 1 -16.96 -19.29 -11.13
C MET A 1 -15.54 -19.23 -11.65
N PRO A 2 -15.06 -18.09 -12.16
CA PRO A 2 -13.66 -17.98 -12.55
C PRO A 2 -12.77 -18.24 -11.33
N SER A 3 -11.72 -19.03 -11.53
CA SER A 3 -10.76 -19.41 -10.49
C SER A 3 -10.09 -18.16 -9.92
N LEU A 4 -10.06 -18.00 -8.59
CA LEU A 4 -9.33 -16.94 -7.86
C LEU A 4 -7.80 -17.14 -7.89
N ASP A 5 -7.29 -17.89 -8.85
CA ASP A 5 -5.86 -17.95 -9.12
C ASP A 5 -5.54 -16.85 -10.14
N PRO A 6 -5.04 -15.68 -9.71
CA PRO A 6 -4.46 -14.78 -10.65
C PRO A 6 -3.24 -15.43 -11.31
N PRO A 7 -2.86 -14.96 -12.50
CA PRO A 7 -1.70 -15.45 -13.21
C PRO A 7 -0.45 -15.43 -12.31
N ASN A 8 0.54 -16.25 -12.63
CA ASN A 8 1.90 -16.28 -12.06
C ASN A 8 2.66 -14.94 -12.26
N HIS A 9 2.05 -13.81 -11.87
CA HIS A 9 2.60 -12.49 -12.00
C HIS A 9 3.44 -12.19 -10.76
N PRO A 10 4.71 -11.81 -10.91
CA PRO A 10 5.60 -11.59 -9.77
C PRO A 10 5.07 -10.56 -8.76
N LEU A 11 4.43 -9.48 -9.23
CA LEU A 11 3.80 -8.48 -8.35
C LEU A 11 2.73 -9.11 -7.44
N ALA A 12 1.87 -9.98 -7.99
CA ALA A 12 0.83 -10.65 -7.20
C ALA A 12 1.41 -11.49 -6.07
N ALA A 13 2.50 -12.23 -6.35
CA ALA A 13 3.18 -13.05 -5.35
C ALA A 13 3.79 -12.18 -4.23
N ILE A 14 4.42 -11.07 -4.60
CA ILE A 14 5.02 -10.13 -3.63
C ILE A 14 3.94 -9.47 -2.77
N LEU A 15 2.84 -9.02 -3.37
CA LEU A 15 1.73 -8.41 -2.64
C LEU A 15 1.08 -9.40 -1.67
N ARG A 16 0.91 -10.66 -2.07
CA ARG A 16 0.39 -11.70 -1.18
C ARG A 16 1.30 -11.99 -0.01
N ASP A 17 2.61 -12.07 -0.24
CA ASP A 17 3.58 -12.25 0.83
C ASP A 17 3.63 -11.04 1.77
N ALA A 18 3.39 -9.83 1.24
CA ALA A 18 3.38 -8.62 2.03
C ALA A 18 2.13 -8.49 2.92
N PHE A 19 0.96 -8.89 2.41
CA PHE A 19 -0.35 -8.75 3.07
C PHE A 19 -0.92 -10.09 3.57
N THR A 20 -0.09 -11.11 3.79
CA THR A 20 -0.58 -12.48 4.10
C THR A 20 -1.56 -12.48 5.27
N SER A 21 -1.24 -11.79 6.37
CA SER A 21 -2.11 -11.79 7.57
C SER A 21 -3.44 -11.09 7.31
N GLN A 22 -3.42 -9.97 6.59
CA GLN A 22 -4.60 -9.15 6.29
C GLN A 22 -5.50 -9.85 5.28
N LEU A 23 -4.92 -10.52 4.27
CA LEU A 23 -5.67 -11.33 3.30
C LEU A 23 -6.33 -12.53 3.97
N GLU A 24 -5.64 -13.20 4.91
CA GLU A 24 -6.20 -14.33 5.67
C GLU A 24 -7.30 -13.88 6.65
N ALA A 25 -7.17 -12.69 7.22
CA ALA A 25 -8.18 -12.07 8.08
C ALA A 25 -9.38 -11.50 7.30
N GLY A 26 -9.25 -11.32 5.98
CA GLY A 26 -10.25 -10.65 5.14
C GLY A 26 -10.33 -9.14 5.37
N GLU A 27 -9.27 -8.54 5.89
CA GLU A 27 -9.16 -7.09 6.12
C GLU A 27 -8.81 -6.33 4.84
N VAL A 28 -8.12 -7.00 3.91
CA VAL A 28 -7.84 -6.47 2.58
C VAL A 28 -8.12 -7.52 1.52
N ASP A 29 -8.45 -7.05 0.32
CA ASP A 29 -8.54 -7.85 -0.89
C ASP A 29 -7.46 -7.44 -1.88
N LEU A 30 -6.87 -8.45 -2.56
CA LEU A 30 -5.99 -8.23 -3.71
C LEU A 30 -6.79 -8.42 -4.99
N VAL A 31 -7.09 -7.32 -5.68
CA VAL A 31 -7.84 -7.30 -6.94
C VAL A 31 -6.89 -7.13 -8.11
N LEU A 32 -7.13 -7.90 -9.16
CA LEU A 32 -6.41 -7.80 -10.43
C LEU A 32 -7.37 -7.34 -11.51
N SER A 33 -6.96 -6.34 -12.28
CA SER A 33 -7.71 -5.93 -13.47
C SER A 33 -7.65 -7.03 -14.54
N GLU A 34 -8.79 -7.37 -15.15
CA GLU A 34 -8.89 -8.38 -16.22
C GLU A 34 -8.12 -7.97 -17.49
N HIS A 35 -7.77 -6.70 -17.63
CA HIS A 35 -7.25 -6.12 -18.87
C HIS A 35 -5.83 -5.57 -18.80
N ASP A 36 -5.23 -5.39 -17.62
CA ASP A 36 -3.96 -4.67 -17.52
C ASP A 36 -3.10 -5.02 -16.31
N THR A 37 -1.84 -4.61 -16.40
CA THR A 37 -0.75 -4.68 -15.40
C THR A 37 -1.05 -3.92 -14.09
N THR A 38 -2.32 -3.79 -13.73
CA THR A 38 -2.81 -3.07 -12.57
C THR A 38 -3.21 -4.03 -11.47
N PHE A 39 -2.75 -3.73 -10.26
CA PHE A 39 -3.06 -4.44 -9.02
C PHE A 39 -3.64 -3.44 -8.04
N GLU A 40 -4.67 -3.85 -7.31
CA GLU A 40 -5.28 -3.05 -6.27
C GLU A 40 -5.26 -3.83 -4.95
N ILE A 41 -4.83 -3.17 -3.88
CA ILE A 41 -5.08 -3.60 -2.51
C ILE A 41 -6.23 -2.76 -2.00
N GLN A 42 -7.35 -3.39 -1.70
CA GLN A 42 -8.57 -2.74 -1.25
C GLN A 42 -8.82 -3.10 0.21
N ALA A 43 -9.07 -2.10 1.04
CA ALA A 43 -9.57 -2.25 2.40
C ALA A 43 -10.91 -1.48 2.52
N ASP A 44 -11.55 -1.55 3.68
CA ASP A 44 -12.85 -0.91 3.91
C ASP A 44 -12.86 0.61 3.65
N GLU A 45 -11.76 1.32 3.94
CA GLU A 45 -11.71 2.80 3.88
C GLU A 45 -10.73 3.35 2.84
N TRP A 46 -9.94 2.48 2.21
CA TRP A 46 -8.87 2.90 1.30
C TRP A 46 -8.59 1.87 0.21
N THR A 47 -8.05 2.37 -0.92
CA THR A 47 -7.56 1.54 -2.03
C THR A 47 -6.19 2.00 -2.46
N LEU A 48 -5.21 1.09 -2.47
CA LEU A 48 -3.89 1.31 -3.06
C LEU A 48 -3.87 0.66 -4.44
N ARG A 49 -3.67 1.47 -5.47
CA ARG A 49 -3.49 1.01 -6.84
C ARG A 49 -2.04 1.07 -7.27
N LEU A 50 -1.59 0.00 -7.93
CA LEU A 50 -0.25 -0.17 -8.47
C LEU A 50 -0.37 -0.54 -9.95
N GLU A 51 0.40 0.12 -10.81
CA GLU A 51 0.36 -0.10 -12.26
C GLU A 51 1.74 -0.44 -12.82
N GLY A 52 1.77 -1.39 -13.76
CA GLY A 52 2.97 -1.78 -14.50
C GLY A 52 3.79 -2.90 -13.85
N TRP A 53 4.59 -3.57 -14.67
CA TRP A 53 5.67 -4.45 -14.21
C TRP A 53 6.91 -4.35 -15.12
N PRO A 54 8.03 -3.74 -14.68
CA PRO A 54 8.22 -3.03 -13.42
C PRO A 54 7.21 -1.89 -13.19
N MET A 55 7.03 -1.49 -11.93
CA MET A 55 6.00 -0.52 -11.53
C MET A 55 6.26 0.86 -12.14
N THR A 56 5.23 1.42 -12.76
CA THR A 56 5.26 2.70 -13.48
C THR A 56 4.44 3.78 -12.81
N ALA A 57 3.40 3.41 -12.05
CA ALA A 57 2.56 4.35 -11.32
C ALA A 57 1.97 3.69 -10.07
N ALA A 58 1.68 4.50 -9.06
CA ALA A 58 0.94 4.10 -7.88
C ALA A 58 0.12 5.29 -7.37
N PHE A 59 -1.05 5.01 -6.80
CA PHE A 59 -1.87 6.00 -6.12
C PHE A 59 -2.67 5.36 -4.99
N ILE A 60 -2.97 6.13 -3.95
CA ILE A 60 -3.94 5.73 -2.92
C ILE A 60 -5.18 6.62 -2.99
N ALA A 61 -6.34 6.01 -2.79
CA ALA A 61 -7.61 6.70 -2.60
C ALA A 61 -8.17 6.36 -1.21
N LEU A 62 -8.84 7.35 -0.62
CA LEU A 62 -9.75 7.17 0.52
C LEU A 62 -11.17 7.21 -0.02
N ASP A 63 -12.09 6.46 0.60
CA ASP A 63 -13.51 6.46 0.20
C ASP A 63 -14.14 7.86 0.28
N GLU A 64 -13.80 8.61 1.32
CA GLU A 64 -14.16 10.01 1.47
C GLU A 64 -12.89 10.87 1.52
N GLU A 65 -12.62 11.62 0.44
CA GLU A 65 -11.44 12.48 0.37
C GLU A 65 -11.63 13.76 1.21
N PRO A 66 -10.81 13.98 2.26
CA PRO A 66 -10.96 15.18 3.08
C PRO A 66 -10.55 16.46 2.34
N PRO A 67 -11.17 17.61 2.68
CA PRO A 67 -10.99 18.87 1.94
C PRO A 67 -9.64 19.55 2.20
N SER A 68 -8.93 19.21 3.29
CA SER A 68 -7.68 19.86 3.67
C SER A 68 -6.55 18.86 3.89
N LEU A 69 -5.30 19.31 3.71
CA LEU A 69 -4.13 18.45 3.89
C LEU A 69 -3.98 17.88 5.31
N PRO A 70 -4.20 18.65 6.39
CA PRO A 70 -4.18 18.09 7.75
C PRO A 70 -5.28 17.04 7.97
N GLU A 71 -6.47 17.23 7.40
CA GLU A 71 -7.54 16.25 7.49
C GLU A 71 -7.23 14.98 6.67
N ARG A 72 -6.61 15.13 5.49
CA ARG A 72 -6.12 13.99 4.69
C ARG A 72 -5.12 13.15 5.47
N GLN A 73 -4.15 13.78 6.14
CA GLN A 73 -3.20 13.07 7.00
C GLN A 73 -3.92 12.32 8.12
N ALA A 74 -4.82 12.99 8.84
CA ALA A 74 -5.53 12.37 9.96
C ALA A 74 -6.42 11.19 9.54
N VAL A 75 -7.10 11.30 8.39
CA VAL A 75 -7.93 10.20 7.86
C VAL A 75 -7.05 9.08 7.32
N LEU A 76 -5.94 9.40 6.63
CA LEU A 76 -4.98 8.40 6.19
C LEU A 76 -4.40 7.61 7.37
N ASP A 77 -4.00 8.30 8.44
CA ASP A 77 -3.47 7.66 9.67
C ASP A 77 -4.52 6.81 10.39
N ALA A 78 -5.80 7.19 10.32
CA ALA A 78 -6.90 6.43 10.90
C ALA A 78 -7.24 5.19 10.07
N ALA A 79 -7.27 5.32 8.74
CA ALA A 79 -7.61 4.25 7.81
C ALA A 79 -6.49 3.21 7.64
N LEU A 80 -5.23 3.67 7.66
CA LEU A 80 -4.04 2.81 7.65
C LEU A 80 -3.57 2.56 9.08
N ASP A 81 -4.27 1.66 9.75
CA ASP A 81 -3.80 1.13 11.02
C ASP A 81 -2.42 0.45 10.91
N ALA A 82 -1.83 0.11 12.07
CA ALA A 82 -0.48 -0.43 12.11
C ALA A 82 -0.30 -1.72 11.27
N PRO A 83 -1.23 -2.70 11.29
CA PRO A 83 -1.21 -3.85 10.37
C PRO A 83 -1.20 -3.46 8.89
N HIS A 84 -2.11 -2.60 8.44
CA HIS A 84 -2.18 -2.21 7.04
C HIS A 84 -0.90 -1.48 6.60
N LEU A 85 -0.43 -0.53 7.40
CA LEU A 85 0.80 0.20 7.11
C LEU A 85 2.02 -0.73 7.06
N ALA A 86 2.10 -1.72 7.95
CA ALA A 86 3.16 -2.73 7.93
C ALA A 86 3.13 -3.57 6.65
N GLY A 87 1.94 -3.93 6.15
CA GLY A 87 1.76 -4.61 4.86
C GLY A 87 2.29 -3.79 3.69
N VAL A 88 1.91 -2.50 3.61
CA VAL A 88 2.37 -1.59 2.55
C VAL A 88 3.89 -1.39 2.63
N ARG A 89 4.45 -1.18 3.84
CA ARG A 89 5.90 -1.05 4.06
C ARG A 89 6.65 -2.31 3.60
N ARG A 90 6.16 -3.49 3.96
CA ARG A 90 6.73 -4.77 3.55
C ARG A 90 6.71 -4.92 2.03
N ALA A 91 5.58 -4.63 1.39
CA ALA A 91 5.47 -4.65 -0.08
C ALA A 91 6.48 -3.70 -0.73
N ASN A 92 6.60 -2.47 -0.21
CA ASN A 92 7.53 -1.46 -0.70
C ASN A 92 8.98 -1.94 -0.61
N LEU A 93 9.37 -2.58 0.50
CA LEU A 93 10.72 -3.14 0.69
C LEU A 93 11.00 -4.30 -0.28
N LEU A 94 10.05 -5.22 -0.45
CA LEU A 94 10.16 -6.34 -1.40
C LEU A 94 10.25 -5.86 -2.85
N LEU A 95 9.73 -4.68 -3.15
CA LEU A 95 9.79 -4.01 -4.45
C LEU A 95 10.90 -2.95 -4.53
N HIS A 96 11.90 -2.99 -3.64
CA HIS A 96 13.05 -2.09 -3.65
C HIS A 96 12.67 -0.59 -3.64
N ASN A 97 11.70 -0.23 -2.81
CA ASN A 97 11.14 1.12 -2.66
C ASN A 97 10.38 1.66 -3.89
N ALA A 98 10.00 0.79 -4.83
CA ALA A 98 9.31 1.22 -6.05
C ALA A 98 7.89 1.76 -5.78
N ILE A 99 7.19 1.31 -4.71
CA ILE A 99 5.85 1.84 -4.38
C ILE A 99 5.98 3.30 -3.96
N ALA A 100 6.88 3.59 -3.00
CA ALA A 100 7.09 4.95 -2.52
C ALA A 100 7.52 5.89 -3.66
N ALA A 101 8.45 5.46 -4.52
CA ALA A 101 8.88 6.24 -5.67
C ALA A 101 7.73 6.52 -6.66
N ALA A 102 6.87 5.53 -6.91
CA ALA A 102 5.73 5.69 -7.81
C ALA A 102 4.63 6.58 -7.21
N LEU A 103 4.39 6.48 -5.90
CA LEU A 103 3.46 7.34 -5.16
C LEU A 103 3.94 8.81 -5.14
N GLU A 104 5.23 9.04 -4.92
CA GLU A 104 5.81 10.40 -5.01
C GLU A 104 5.69 10.98 -6.42
N ALA A 105 5.92 10.15 -7.44
CA ALA A 105 5.82 10.55 -8.84
C ALA A 105 4.39 10.85 -9.31
N SER A 106 3.35 10.36 -8.60
CA SER A 106 1.95 10.66 -8.91
C SER A 106 1.64 12.17 -8.84
N GLY A 107 2.34 12.90 -7.96
CA GLY A 107 2.13 14.32 -7.70
C GLY A 107 0.86 14.65 -6.90
N ASP A 108 0.06 13.65 -6.52
CA ASP A 108 -1.10 13.86 -5.66
C ASP A 108 -0.68 13.90 -4.17
N GLN A 109 -1.37 14.71 -3.39
CA GLN A 109 -0.96 14.96 -2.00
C GLN A 109 -1.13 13.72 -1.11
N LEU A 110 -2.18 12.93 -1.30
CA LEU A 110 -2.49 11.79 -0.43
C LEU A 110 -1.47 10.66 -0.63
N SER A 111 -1.12 10.37 -1.89
CA SER A 111 -0.06 9.44 -2.28
C SER A 111 1.30 9.89 -1.78
N ILE A 112 1.61 11.19 -1.81
CA ILE A 112 2.84 11.71 -1.21
C ILE A 112 2.87 11.47 0.31
N LEU A 113 1.76 11.67 1.02
CA LEU A 113 1.69 11.37 2.46
C LEU A 113 1.94 9.89 2.75
N LEU A 114 1.30 9.00 1.97
CA LEU A 114 1.56 7.56 2.09
C LEU A 114 3.02 7.21 1.80
N ALA A 115 3.61 7.78 0.74
CA ALA A 115 5.01 7.55 0.39
C ALA A 115 5.95 7.90 1.55
N GLN A 116 5.72 9.03 2.21
CA GLN A 116 6.48 9.45 3.39
C GLN A 116 6.30 8.50 4.56
N ALA A 117 5.06 8.04 4.81
CA ALA A 117 4.75 7.10 5.88
C ALA A 117 5.44 5.74 5.69
N ILE A 118 5.54 5.25 4.44
CA ILE A 118 6.13 3.93 4.15
C ILE A 118 7.65 3.97 3.91
N ALA A 119 8.20 5.14 3.55
CA ALA A 119 9.64 5.35 3.42
C ALA A 119 10.32 5.58 4.78
N SER A 120 9.57 6.05 5.77
CA SER A 120 10.07 6.21 7.13
C SER A 120 10.15 4.85 7.82
N PRO A 121 11.35 4.32 8.16
CA PRO A 121 11.43 3.21 9.09
C PRO A 121 10.86 3.70 10.43
N ASP A 122 10.01 2.89 11.06
CA ASP A 122 9.42 3.24 12.36
C ASP A 122 10.47 3.83 13.29
N ALA A 123 10.23 5.05 13.76
CA ALA A 123 10.92 5.66 14.90
C ALA A 123 10.59 4.93 16.23
N ALA A 124 10.27 3.63 16.17
CA ALA A 124 9.97 2.73 17.29
C ALA A 124 11.05 1.65 17.43
N GLY A 125 12.29 1.96 17.02
CA GLY A 125 13.48 1.12 17.16
C GLY A 125 14.62 1.73 18.00
N GLU A 126 14.43 2.90 18.62
CA GLU A 126 15.38 3.48 19.58
C GLU A 126 14.88 3.28 21.02
N ILE A 127 14.74 2.02 21.44
CA ILE A 127 15.05 1.66 22.83
C ILE A 127 16.50 1.19 22.82
N GLY A 128 17.40 2.18 22.76
CA GLY A 128 18.80 1.98 23.10
C GLY A 128 18.87 1.68 24.59
N GLU A 129 19.14 0.42 24.91
CA GLU A 129 19.92 0.06 26.09
C GLU A 129 21.21 0.89 26.08
N ASP A 130 21.39 1.74 27.08
CA ASP A 130 22.71 2.21 27.51
C ASP A 130 22.70 2.32 29.05
N ASP A 131 23.28 1.28 29.64
CA ASP A 131 23.95 1.11 30.96
C ASP A 131 23.53 1.97 32.18
#